data_AF-A0A953YIU2-F1
#
_entry.id   AF-A0A953YIU2-F1
#
_cell.length_a   1.000
_cell.length_b   1.000
_cell.length_c   1.000
_cell.angle_alpha   90.00
_cell.angle_beta   90.00
_cell.angle_gamma   90.00
#
_symmetry.space_group_name_H-M   'P 1'
#
loop_
_entity.id
_entity.type
_entity.pdbx_description
1 polymer ?
#
loop_
_entity_poly.entity_id
_entity_poly.type
_entity_poly.pdbx_seq_one_letter_code
_entity_poly.pdbx_strand_id
1 'polypeptide(L)'
;LAGSWDARMDWHADGLTFACTDGVLAKCVRWGYRPWAERPGVDMRALYQTCLRMVRADYCGDGVPHTEEGTPINLWDIAGIQTRDPAPGMTFEAAWGPEGALAIARTRWPRDLAYVRAHCPDRLEQAGASGEGALIRNESLPR
;
A
#
# COMPACT_ATOMS: atom_id res chain seq x y z
N LEU A 1 1.78 -18.87 3.05
CA LEU A 1 1.09 -18.01 4.04
C LEU A 1 -0.26 -18.67 4.35
N ALA A 2 -0.74 -18.62 5.60
CA ALA A 2 -2.09 -19.14 5.91
C ALA A 2 -3.16 -18.21 5.32
N GLY A 3 -4.18 -18.80 4.70
CA GLY A 3 -5.17 -18.10 3.89
C GLY A 3 -4.73 -17.90 2.43
N SER A 4 -5.67 -17.47 1.61
CA SER A 4 -5.46 -17.15 0.20
C SER A 4 -5.64 -15.65 -0.07
N TRP A 5 -4.98 -15.16 -1.12
CA TRP A 5 -5.17 -13.80 -1.65
C TRP A 5 -5.67 -13.94 -3.08
N ASP A 6 -6.75 -13.23 -3.41
CA ASP A 6 -7.27 -13.24 -4.77
C ASP A 6 -6.53 -12.26 -5.70
N ALA A 7 -6.97 -12.16 -6.95
CA ALA A 7 -6.35 -11.28 -7.95
C ALA A 7 -6.42 -9.79 -7.57
N ARG A 8 -7.37 -9.40 -6.72
CA ARG A 8 -7.51 -8.04 -6.21
C ARG A 8 -6.62 -7.79 -4.99
N MET A 9 -6.02 -8.84 -4.41
CA MET A 9 -5.33 -8.81 -3.12
C MET A 9 -6.30 -8.61 -1.95
N ASP A 10 -7.48 -9.21 -2.04
CA ASP A 10 -8.37 -9.39 -0.89
C ASP A 10 -8.04 -10.71 -0.18
N TRP A 11 -8.09 -10.71 1.16
CA TRP A 11 -7.76 -11.87 1.98
C TRP A 11 -8.95 -12.81 2.16
N HIS A 12 -8.69 -14.11 2.05
CA HIS A 12 -9.64 -15.18 2.32
C HIS A 12 -9.05 -16.15 3.35
N ALA A 13 -9.85 -16.57 4.33
CA ALA A 13 -9.39 -17.41 5.44
C ALA A 13 -8.95 -18.81 4.99
N ASP A 14 -9.55 -19.32 3.92
CA ASP A 14 -9.31 -20.66 3.42
C ASP A 14 -8.11 -20.72 2.45
N GLY A 15 -7.34 -21.80 2.56
CA GLY A 15 -6.27 -22.12 1.63
C GLY A 15 -4.86 -21.70 2.05
N LEU A 16 -3.94 -21.80 1.09
CA LEU A 16 -2.53 -21.49 1.25
C LEU A 16 -2.05 -20.63 0.08
N THR A 17 -1.33 -19.56 0.40
CA THR A 17 -0.70 -18.70 -0.63
C THR A 17 0.78 -19.05 -0.82
N PHE A 18 1.16 -19.31 -2.07
CA PHE A 18 2.54 -19.36 -2.55
C PHE A 18 2.88 -18.04 -3.25
N ALA A 19 4.04 -17.47 -2.95
CA ALA A 19 4.48 -16.20 -3.51
C ALA A 19 5.94 -16.29 -3.96
N CYS A 20 6.26 -15.65 -5.08
CA CYS A 20 7.65 -15.43 -5.49
C CYS A 20 8.35 -14.53 -4.48
N THR A 21 9.65 -14.78 -4.23
CA THR A 21 10.46 -14.03 -3.26
C THR A 21 10.58 -12.54 -3.57
N ASP A 22 10.48 -12.18 -4.85
CA ASP A 22 10.54 -10.80 -5.34
C ASP A 22 9.14 -10.19 -5.53
N GLY A 23 8.09 -10.99 -5.40
CA GLY A 23 6.71 -10.54 -5.49
C GLY A 23 6.29 -9.68 -4.29
N VAL A 24 5.23 -8.89 -4.48
CA VAL A 24 4.71 -7.96 -3.47
C VAL A 24 4.40 -8.63 -2.13
N LEU A 25 3.83 -9.84 -2.16
CA LEU A 25 3.48 -10.60 -0.96
C LEU A 25 4.71 -10.88 -0.09
N ALA A 26 5.80 -11.34 -0.69
CA ALA A 26 7.05 -11.61 0.02
C ALA A 26 7.76 -10.31 0.44
N LYS A 27 7.73 -9.28 -0.41
CA LYS A 27 8.29 -7.95 -0.13
C LYS A 27 7.69 -7.33 1.14
N CYS A 28 6.36 -7.28 1.26
CA CYS A 28 5.68 -6.74 2.44
C CYS A 28 5.98 -7.54 3.72
N VAL A 29 6.06 -8.88 3.64
CA VAL A 29 6.49 -9.71 4.78
C VAL A 29 7.93 -9.39 5.21
N ARG A 30 8.85 -9.23 4.25
CA ARG A 30 10.26 -8.92 4.49
C ARG A 30 10.45 -7.53 5.09
N TRP A 31 9.61 -6.57 4.71
CA TRP A 31 9.54 -5.25 5.35
C TRP A 31 8.92 -5.26 6.75
N GLY A 32 8.47 -6.42 7.25
CA GLY A 32 7.99 -6.56 8.63
C GLY A 32 6.47 -6.54 8.78
N TYR A 33 5.72 -6.32 7.70
CA TYR A 33 4.26 -6.44 7.68
C TYR A 33 3.87 -7.92 7.65
N ARG A 34 4.03 -8.60 8.78
CA ARG A 34 3.74 -10.03 8.91
C ARG A 34 2.29 -10.20 9.37
N PRO A 35 1.37 -10.72 8.53
CA PRO A 35 -0.06 -10.77 8.87
C PRO A 35 -0.42 -11.72 10.02
N TRP A 36 0.53 -12.54 10.49
CA TRP A 36 0.39 -13.41 11.68
C TRP A 36 1.11 -12.86 12.92
N ALA A 37 1.77 -11.71 12.83
CA ALA A 37 2.35 -11.09 14.01
C ALA A 37 1.24 -10.52 14.89
N GLU A 38 1.45 -10.57 16.20
CA GLU A 38 0.59 -9.92 17.18
C GLU A 38 1.28 -8.65 17.66
N ARG A 39 0.59 -7.51 17.55
CA ARG A 39 1.02 -6.23 18.09
C ARG A 39 -0.17 -5.54 18.76
N PRO A 40 -0.06 -5.14 20.04
CA PRO A 40 -1.16 -4.49 20.74
C PRO A 40 -1.66 -3.24 19.99
N GLY A 41 -2.96 -3.19 19.72
CA GLY A 41 -3.61 -2.04 19.06
C GLY A 41 -3.35 -1.93 17.56
N VAL A 42 -2.71 -2.92 16.91
CA VAL A 42 -2.43 -2.91 15.47
C VAL A 42 -3.00 -4.17 14.83
N ASP A 43 -3.91 -3.98 13.87
CA ASP A 43 -4.34 -5.07 12.99
C ASP A 43 -3.25 -5.33 11.95
N MET A 44 -2.40 -6.32 12.22
CA MET A 44 -1.28 -6.69 11.36
C MET A 44 -1.70 -7.25 10.01
N ARG A 45 -2.93 -7.81 9.90
CA ARG A 45 -3.44 -8.30 8.61
C ARG A 45 -3.92 -7.14 7.76
N ALA A 46 -4.67 -6.21 8.34
CA ALA A 46 -5.06 -4.99 7.65
C ALA A 46 -3.83 -4.17 7.20
N LEU A 47 -2.83 -4.02 8.06
CA LEU A 47 -1.60 -3.32 7.71
C LEU A 47 -0.79 -4.03 6.60
N TYR A 48 -0.78 -5.36 6.59
CA TYR A 48 -0.20 -6.13 5.49
C TYR A 48 -0.95 -5.87 4.18
N GLN A 49 -2.29 -5.90 4.18
CA GLN A 49 -3.09 -5.57 3.00
C GLN A 49 -2.83 -4.14 2.52
N THR A 50 -2.74 -3.17 3.43
CA THR A 50 -2.34 -1.79 3.10
C THR A 50 -1.01 -1.75 2.36
N CYS A 51 -0.01 -2.52 2.82
CA CYS A 51 1.28 -2.62 2.13
C CYS A 51 1.13 -3.17 0.70
N LEU A 52 0.31 -4.21 0.50
CA LEU A 52 0.05 -4.76 -0.83
C LEU A 52 -0.53 -3.70 -1.78
N ARG A 53 -1.50 -2.90 -1.30
CA ARG A 53 -2.09 -1.80 -2.08
C ARG A 53 -1.05 -0.74 -2.42
N MET A 54 -0.31 -0.28 -1.42
CA MET A 54 0.69 0.79 -1.57
C MET A 54 1.83 0.40 -2.52
N VAL A 55 2.38 -0.81 -2.38
CA VAL A 55 3.47 -1.26 -3.26
C VAL A 55 3.00 -1.33 -4.71
N ARG A 56 1.78 -1.83 -4.94
CA ARG A 56 1.18 -1.93 -6.27
C ARG A 56 0.68 -0.60 -6.82
N ALA A 57 0.65 0.46 -6.01
CA ALA A 57 -0.05 1.70 -6.29
C ALA A 57 -1.52 1.46 -6.69
N ASP A 58 -2.20 0.53 -5.99
CA ASP A 58 -3.60 0.19 -6.20
C ASP A 58 -4.51 1.28 -5.59
N TYR A 59 -4.51 2.45 -6.23
CA TYR A 59 -5.09 3.68 -5.72
C TYR A 59 -6.57 3.52 -5.34
N CYS A 60 -7.34 2.81 -6.16
CA CYS A 60 -8.76 2.63 -5.97
C CYS A 60 -9.12 1.38 -5.15
N GLY A 61 -8.16 0.50 -4.83
CA GLY A 61 -8.41 -0.74 -4.09
C GLY A 61 -9.18 -1.79 -4.90
N ASP A 62 -9.20 -1.65 -6.23
CA ASP A 62 -9.95 -2.51 -7.14
C ASP A 62 -9.08 -3.64 -7.72
N GLY A 63 -7.80 -3.68 -7.34
CA GLY A 63 -6.84 -4.65 -7.78
C GLY A 63 -6.03 -4.22 -9.00
N VAL A 64 -6.25 -3.03 -9.57
CA VAL A 64 -5.49 -2.55 -10.74
C VAL A 64 -4.14 -1.96 -10.28
N PRO A 65 -3.00 -2.55 -10.68
CA PRO A 65 -1.70 -2.03 -10.28
C PRO A 65 -1.30 -0.83 -11.15
N HIS A 66 -0.77 0.22 -10.52
CA HIS A 66 -0.20 1.40 -11.16
C HIS A 66 1.29 1.56 -10.80
N THR A 67 2.00 0.44 -10.70
CA THR A 67 3.44 0.41 -10.46
C THR A 67 4.15 -0.42 -11.51
N GLU A 68 5.41 -0.08 -11.76
CA GLU A 68 6.33 -0.88 -12.57
C GLU A 68 7.44 -1.43 -11.66
N GLU A 69 8.03 -2.55 -12.06
CA GLU A 69 9.19 -3.12 -11.36
C GLU A 69 10.35 -2.11 -11.31
N GLY A 70 11.12 -2.11 -10.23
CA GLY A 70 12.21 -1.15 -10.04
C GLY A 70 11.77 0.28 -9.72
N THR A 71 10.47 0.55 -9.53
CA THR A 71 10.02 1.89 -9.12
C THR A 71 10.39 2.16 -7.65
N PRO A 72 11.25 3.16 -7.36
CA PRO A 72 11.67 3.43 -6.00
C PRO A 72 10.57 4.16 -5.23
N ILE A 73 10.37 3.75 -3.98
CA ILE A 73 9.43 4.34 -3.04
C ILE A 73 10.09 4.46 -1.67
N ASN A 74 9.72 5.50 -0.94
CA ASN A 74 10.05 5.66 0.47
C ASN A 74 8.76 5.56 1.27
N LEU A 75 8.70 4.78 2.36
CA LEU A 75 7.46 4.57 3.11
C LEU A 75 7.67 4.63 4.61
N TRP A 76 6.58 4.93 5.31
CA TRP A 76 6.51 4.87 6.77
C TRP A 76 5.09 4.58 7.22
N ASP A 77 4.96 4.07 8.44
CA ASP A 77 3.67 3.67 8.99
C ASP A 77 3.48 4.11 10.44
N ILE A 78 2.23 4.10 10.87
CA ILE A 78 1.84 4.49 12.23
C ILE A 78 2.17 3.40 13.28
N ALA A 79 2.47 2.16 12.85
CA ALA A 79 2.78 1.04 13.73
C ALA A 79 4.29 0.96 14.08
N GLY A 80 5.11 1.87 13.54
CA GLY A 80 6.55 1.95 13.78
C GLY A 80 7.33 0.78 13.18
N ILE A 81 6.80 0.11 12.15
CA ILE A 81 7.54 -0.95 11.43
C ILE A 81 8.53 -0.31 10.46
N GLN A 82 8.10 0.71 9.74
CA GLN A 82 8.91 1.56 8.88
C GLN A 82 8.90 2.99 9.41
N THR A 83 10.09 3.57 9.57
CA THR A 83 10.28 4.96 9.98
C THR A 83 10.61 5.80 8.76
N ARG A 84 10.07 7.02 8.69
CA ARG A 84 10.33 7.91 7.57
C ARG A 84 11.81 8.30 7.52
N ASP A 85 12.49 7.88 6.46
CA ASP A 85 13.85 8.29 6.13
C ASP A 85 13.80 9.19 4.88
N PRO A 86 14.00 10.52 5.00
CA PRO A 86 13.86 11.42 3.85
C PRO A 86 14.81 11.06 2.70
N ALA A 87 14.25 10.72 1.55
CA ALA A 87 15.00 10.42 0.33
C ALA A 87 15.07 11.66 -0.60
N PRO A 88 16.26 12.09 -1.05
CA PRO A 88 16.39 13.26 -1.92
C PRO A 88 15.52 13.16 -3.18
N GLY A 89 14.78 14.23 -3.46
CA GLY A 89 13.94 14.33 -4.65
C GLY A 89 12.63 13.54 -4.63
N MET A 90 12.36 12.74 -3.59
CA MET A 90 11.06 12.10 -3.43
C MET A 90 10.04 13.05 -2.80
N THR A 91 8.79 12.97 -3.27
CA THR A 91 7.68 13.79 -2.79
C THR A 91 6.53 12.91 -2.37
N PHE A 92 5.70 13.39 -1.44
CA PHE A 92 4.55 12.65 -0.93
C PHE A 92 3.64 12.21 -2.09
N GLU A 93 3.35 10.91 -2.15
CA GLU A 93 2.51 10.29 -3.18
C GLU A 93 1.09 10.15 -2.63
N ALA A 94 0.94 9.30 -1.62
CA ALA A 94 -0.36 8.96 -1.05
C ALA A 94 -0.26 8.41 0.39
N ALA A 95 -1.40 8.46 1.06
CA ALA A 95 -1.70 7.72 2.27
C ALA A 95 -2.62 6.54 1.94
N TRP A 96 -2.41 5.41 2.59
CA TRP A 96 -2.99 4.12 2.23
C TRP A 96 -3.66 3.45 3.42
N GLY A 97 -4.76 2.75 3.13
CA GLY A 97 -5.42 1.80 4.00
C GLY A 97 -5.66 0.45 3.30
N PRO A 98 -6.35 -0.49 3.94
CA PRO A 98 -6.57 -1.83 3.38
C PRO A 98 -7.43 -1.82 2.10
N GLU A 99 -8.29 -0.81 1.96
CA GLU A 99 -9.19 -0.61 0.81
C GLU A 99 -8.57 0.25 -0.31
N GLY A 100 -7.26 0.50 -0.27
CA GLY A 100 -6.52 1.34 -1.22
C GLY A 100 -6.16 2.72 -0.66
N ALA A 101 -5.94 3.70 -1.53
CA ALA A 101 -5.52 5.03 -1.08
C ALA A 101 -6.63 5.76 -0.31
N LEU A 102 -6.27 6.34 0.83
CA LEU A 102 -7.13 7.23 1.62
C LEU A 102 -7.01 8.68 1.16
N ALA A 103 -5.81 9.05 0.71
CA ALA A 103 -5.52 10.37 0.19
C ALA A 103 -4.41 10.28 -0.85
N ILE A 104 -4.69 10.77 -2.05
CA ILE A 104 -3.76 10.81 -3.18
C ILE A 104 -3.39 12.27 -3.38
N ALA A 105 -2.16 12.62 -3.03
CA ALA A 105 -1.60 13.92 -3.40
C ALA A 105 -1.19 13.90 -4.88
N ARG A 106 -0.66 12.76 -5.33
CA ARG A 106 -0.27 12.58 -6.73
C ARG A 106 -0.11 11.12 -7.11
N THR A 107 -0.16 10.81 -8.40
CA THR A 107 0.11 9.45 -8.90
C THR A 107 1.58 9.23 -9.22
N ARG A 108 2.10 8.05 -8.91
CA ARG A 108 3.49 7.60 -9.16
C ARG A 108 3.90 7.82 -10.61
N TRP A 109 2.98 7.54 -11.54
CA TRP A 109 3.11 7.89 -12.95
C TRP A 109 2.02 8.87 -13.39
N PRO A 110 2.36 9.95 -14.14
CA PRO A 110 1.39 10.95 -14.56
C PRO A 110 0.20 10.39 -15.34
N ARG A 111 0.41 9.33 -16.13
CA ARG A 111 -0.63 8.66 -16.93
C ARG A 111 -1.77 8.08 -16.09
N ASP A 112 -1.52 7.73 -14.83
CA ASP A 112 -2.50 7.06 -13.96
C ASP A 112 -3.50 8.06 -13.34
N LEU A 113 -3.24 9.37 -13.42
CA LEU A 113 -4.14 10.38 -12.88
C LEU A 113 -5.53 10.34 -13.56
N ALA A 114 -5.57 10.05 -14.85
CA ALA A 114 -6.83 9.90 -15.58
C ALA A 114 -7.65 8.71 -15.05
N TYR A 115 -6.97 7.60 -14.70
CA TYR A 115 -7.62 6.44 -14.09
C TYR A 115 -8.24 6.79 -12.74
N VAL A 116 -7.45 7.39 -11.85
CA VAL A 116 -7.91 7.78 -10.51
C VAL A 116 -9.11 8.72 -10.58
N ARG A 117 -9.05 9.74 -11.46
CA ARG A 117 -10.17 10.69 -11.66
C ARG A 117 -11.46 10.01 -12.14
N ALA A 118 -11.34 8.93 -12.91
CA ALA A 118 -12.50 8.23 -13.45
C ALA A 118 -13.10 7.20 -12.49
N HIS A 119 -12.27 6.54 -11.66
CA HIS A 119 -12.70 5.37 -10.88
C HIS A 119 -12.83 5.66 -9.38
N CYS A 120 -12.02 6.55 -8.83
CA CYS A 120 -12.05 6.88 -7.41
C CYS A 120 -11.66 8.35 -7.15
N PRO A 121 -12.37 9.32 -7.76
CA PRO A 121 -12.03 10.74 -7.67
C PRO A 121 -12.03 11.26 -6.23
N ASP A 122 -12.88 10.71 -5.36
CA ASP A 122 -12.99 11.13 -3.96
C ASP A 122 -11.72 10.87 -3.13
N ARG A 123 -10.78 10.07 -3.65
CA ARG A 123 -9.49 9.79 -3.02
C ARG A 123 -8.44 10.85 -3.35
N LEU A 124 -8.69 11.71 -4.34
CA LEU A 124 -7.84 12.87 -4.63
C LEU A 124 -8.03 13.94 -3.55
N GLU A 125 -6.93 14.53 -3.08
CA GLU A 125 -6.93 15.70 -2.18
C GLU A 125 -7.71 15.56 -0.85
N GLN A 126 -7.62 14.42 -0.16
CA GLN A 126 -8.00 14.37 1.26
C GLN A 126 -6.81 14.65 2.19
N ALA A 127 -6.61 15.90 2.59
CA ALA A 127 -5.72 16.23 3.71
C ALA A 127 -6.38 15.83 5.04
N GLY A 128 -6.34 14.54 5.37
CA GLY A 128 -6.91 14.02 6.61
C GLY A 128 -7.11 12.52 6.63
N ALA A 129 -6.11 11.73 6.22
CA ALA A 129 -6.17 10.27 6.34
C ALA A 129 -6.15 9.86 7.83
N SER A 130 -7.31 9.88 8.46
CA SER A 130 -7.60 9.28 9.77
C SER A 130 -7.86 7.79 9.58
N GLY A 131 -6.84 7.05 9.14
CA GLY A 131 -6.85 5.59 9.17
C GLY A 131 -6.29 5.12 10.51
N GLU A 132 -7.15 4.81 11.48
CA GLU A 132 -6.70 4.21 12.73
C GLU A 132 -6.10 2.82 12.46
N GLY A 133 -4.93 2.53 13.03
CA GLY A 133 -4.32 1.19 13.08
C GLY A 133 -3.57 0.66 11.85
N ALA A 134 -4.00 0.97 10.61
CA ALA A 134 -3.45 0.34 9.39
C ALA A 134 -2.86 1.30 8.34
N LEU A 135 -2.51 2.53 8.75
CA LEU A 135 -2.09 3.60 7.86
C LEU A 135 -0.63 3.52 7.44
N ILE A 136 -0.39 3.43 6.13
CA ILE A 136 0.93 3.55 5.51
C ILE A 136 0.96 4.80 4.64
N ARG A 137 2.07 5.52 4.65
CA ARG A 137 2.32 6.66 3.77
C ARG A 137 3.54 6.37 2.92
N ASN A 138 3.54 6.89 1.71
CA ASN A 138 4.71 6.80 0.87
C ASN A 138 5.00 8.07 0.08
N GLU A 139 6.25 8.16 -0.33
CA GLU A 139 6.77 9.11 -1.29
C GLU A 139 7.29 8.34 -2.51
N SER A 140 7.30 9.02 -3.65
CA SER A 140 7.90 8.53 -4.89
C SER A 140 8.62 9.68 -5.59
N LEU A 141 9.48 9.35 -6.56
CA LEU A 141 10.07 10.35 -7.43
C LEU A 141 8.96 11.05 -8.24
N PRO A 142 8.98 12.39 -8.35
CA PRO A 142 8.15 13.10 -9.31
C PRO A 142 8.60 12.73 -10.73
N ARG A 143 7.63 12.64 -11.65
CA ARG A 143 7.84 12.36 -13.07
C ARG A 143 6.99 13.30 -13.89
#